data_AF-A0A3D5KCU0-F1
#
_entry.id   AF-A0A3D5KCU0-F1
#
_cell.length_a   1.000
_cell.length_b   1.000
_cell.length_c   1.000
_cell.angle_alpha   90.00
_cell.angle_beta   90.00
_cell.angle_gamma   90.00
#
_symmetry.space_group_name_H-M   'P 1'
#
loop_
_entity.id
_entity.type
_entity.pdbx_description
1 polymer ?
#
loop_
_entity_poly.entity_id
_entity_poly.type
_entity_poly.pdbx_seq_one_letter_code
_entity_poly.pdbx_strand_id
1 'polypeptide(L)'
;MNVINKIERVRRTFAGLKTDRVPVMLYRHFFDQNEDNSVNDYVQWAKETDIDILLVQVDGFDGLPINNVSGSINDFCTYPEITKNHPFIQGQVDRVKRIFSELKDTAIYGLLYTPYNNIKKTAKYSFESKINIDNEFYKENKVIDNTMEFAQKCNDILLEE
;
A
#
# COMPACT_ATOMS: atom_id res chain seq x y z
N MET A 1 12.26 21.74 -27.05
CA MET A 1 12.69 21.13 -25.77
C MET A 1 12.97 19.66 -26.04
N ASN A 2 14.04 19.10 -25.47
CA ASN A 2 14.29 17.66 -25.58
C ASN A 2 13.23 16.90 -24.78
N VAL A 3 12.62 15.88 -25.40
CA VAL A 3 11.62 15.03 -24.76
C VAL A 3 12.33 14.12 -23.76
N ILE A 4 11.86 14.11 -22.51
CA ILE A 4 12.36 13.26 -21.42
C ILE A 4 11.45 12.03 -21.36
N ASN A 5 11.99 10.83 -21.10
CA ASN A 5 11.13 9.67 -20.85
C ASN A 5 10.39 9.82 -19.50
N LYS A 6 9.27 9.12 -19.31
CA LYS A 6 8.42 9.32 -18.12
C LYS A 6 9.15 8.99 -16.81
N ILE A 7 9.93 7.91 -16.74
CA ILE A 7 10.68 7.55 -15.53
C ILE A 7 11.69 8.64 -15.14
N GLU A 8 12.45 9.15 -16.09
CA GLU A 8 13.41 10.23 -15.84
C GLU A 8 12.70 11.54 -15.48
N ARG A 9 11.52 11.81 -16.06
CA ARG A 9 10.68 12.95 -15.67
C ARG A 9 10.28 12.87 -14.20
N VAL A 10 9.86 11.70 -13.74
CA VAL A 10 9.50 11.45 -12.33
C VAL A 10 10.72 11.62 -11.42
N ARG A 11 11.86 11.00 -11.76
CA ARG A 11 13.10 11.09 -10.98
C ARG A 11 13.60 12.53 -10.84
N ARG A 12 13.58 13.30 -11.93
CA ARG A 12 13.96 14.72 -11.93
C ARG A 12 13.01 15.56 -11.08
N THR A 13 11.71 15.26 -11.14
CA THR A 13 10.70 15.95 -10.32
C THR A 13 10.96 15.73 -8.83
N PHE A 14 11.23 14.50 -8.40
CA PHE A 14 11.60 14.23 -7.00
C PHE A 14 12.89 14.94 -6.57
N ALA A 15 13.84 15.12 -7.48
CA ALA A 15 15.08 15.86 -7.24
C ALA A 15 14.93 17.39 -7.34
N GLY A 16 13.73 17.93 -7.58
CA GLY A 16 13.50 19.36 -7.78
C GLY A 16 14.13 19.94 -9.05
N LEU A 17 14.44 19.08 -10.04
CA LEU A 17 15.08 19.48 -11.29
C LEU A 17 14.04 19.80 -12.38
N LYS A 18 14.42 20.67 -13.31
CA LYS A 18 13.57 21.04 -14.46
C LYS A 18 13.19 19.82 -15.31
N THR A 19 11.93 19.71 -15.68
CA THR A 19 11.38 18.71 -16.63
C THR A 19 10.82 19.37 -17.90
N ASP A 20 10.47 18.56 -18.88
CA ASP A 20 9.81 18.98 -20.13
C ASP A 20 8.29 19.22 -19.96
N ARG A 21 7.66 18.51 -19.02
CA ARG A 21 6.31 18.77 -18.48
C ARG A 21 6.17 18.26 -17.04
N VAL A 22 5.09 18.63 -16.36
CA VAL A 22 4.71 18.07 -15.06
C VAL A 22 4.38 16.58 -15.22
N PRO A 23 4.93 15.66 -14.39
CA PRO A 23 4.53 14.26 -14.40
C PRO A 23 3.09 14.11 -13.90
N VAL A 24 2.34 13.17 -14.48
CA VAL A 24 0.94 12.92 -14.18
C VAL A 24 0.79 11.57 -13.48
N MET A 25 0.00 11.58 -12.41
CA MET A 25 -0.49 10.39 -11.73
C MET A 25 -2.01 10.54 -11.59
N LEU A 26 -2.75 9.49 -11.92
CA LEU A 26 -4.15 9.38 -11.55
C LEU A 26 -4.29 8.25 -10.51
N TYR A 27 -5.30 8.35 -9.67
CA TYR A 27 -5.55 7.37 -8.61
C TYR A 27 -6.73 6.47 -9.01
N ARG A 28 -6.57 5.16 -8.87
CA ARG A 28 -7.62 4.18 -9.19
C ARG A 28 -7.59 2.98 -8.25
N HIS A 29 -8.77 2.59 -7.76
CA HIS A 29 -8.99 1.31 -7.09
C HIS A 29 -9.48 0.25 -8.07
N PHE A 30 -9.11 -0.99 -7.77
CA PHE A 30 -9.61 -2.22 -8.39
C PHE A 30 -10.07 -3.15 -7.26
N PHE A 31 -11.23 -2.81 -6.68
CA PHE A 31 -11.78 -3.47 -5.48
C PHE A 31 -12.09 -4.96 -5.69
N ASP A 32 -12.57 -5.32 -6.89
CA ASP A 32 -12.86 -6.71 -7.24
C ASP A 32 -11.58 -7.40 -7.74
N GLN A 33 -10.81 -7.93 -6.78
CA GLN A 33 -9.68 -8.80 -7.10
C GLN A 33 -10.15 -9.98 -7.95
N ASN A 34 -9.74 -10.00 -9.22
CA ASN A 34 -9.92 -11.16 -10.07
C ASN A 34 -8.82 -12.20 -9.81
N GLU A 35 -8.95 -13.36 -10.43
CA GLU A 35 -7.97 -14.45 -10.34
C GLU A 35 -6.55 -14.03 -10.78
N ASP A 36 -6.45 -12.93 -11.55
CA ASP A 36 -5.20 -12.35 -12.04
C ASP A 36 -4.55 -11.37 -11.05
N ASN A 37 -5.10 -11.18 -9.84
CA ASN A 37 -4.62 -10.20 -8.86
C ASN A 37 -4.69 -8.75 -9.41
N SER A 38 -5.65 -8.52 -10.32
CA SER A 38 -5.90 -7.28 -11.07
C SER A 38 -4.73 -6.76 -11.91
N VAL A 39 -3.73 -7.59 -12.22
CA VAL A 39 -2.52 -7.16 -12.95
C VAL A 39 -2.87 -6.57 -14.32
N ASN A 40 -3.68 -7.28 -15.11
CA ASN A 40 -4.08 -6.80 -16.44
C ASN A 40 -4.88 -5.49 -16.37
N ASP A 41 -5.73 -5.31 -15.36
CA ASP A 41 -6.53 -4.09 -15.20
C ASP A 41 -5.63 -2.87 -14.94
N TYR A 42 -4.62 -3.02 -14.07
CA TYR A 42 -3.62 -1.98 -13.83
C TYR A 42 -2.83 -1.64 -15.09
N VAL A 43 -2.37 -2.66 -15.83
CA VAL A 43 -1.57 -2.50 -17.05
C VAL A 43 -2.37 -1.81 -18.14
N GLN A 44 -3.61 -2.25 -18.39
CA GLN A 44 -4.49 -1.65 -19.38
C GLN A 44 -4.80 -0.20 -19.02
N TRP A 45 -5.18 0.05 -17.77
CA TRP A 45 -5.52 1.39 -17.32
C TRP A 45 -4.33 2.37 -17.42
N ALA A 46 -3.12 1.93 -17.04
CA ALA A 46 -1.92 2.76 -17.17
C ALA A 46 -1.60 3.09 -18.64
N LYS A 47 -1.78 2.13 -19.56
CA LYS A 47 -1.60 2.34 -21.00
C LYS A 47 -2.64 3.29 -21.59
N GLU A 48 -3.91 3.15 -21.20
CA GLU A 48 -5.00 3.98 -21.70
C GLU A 48 -4.93 5.43 -21.21
N THR A 49 -4.42 5.65 -19.98
CA THR A 49 -4.35 6.97 -19.36
C THR A 49 -3.04 7.73 -19.60
N ASP A 50 -2.03 7.05 -20.15
CA ASP A 50 -0.70 7.61 -20.44
C ASP A 50 -0.03 8.30 -19.23
N ILE A 51 -0.27 7.79 -18.02
CA ILE A 51 0.33 8.29 -16.78
C ILE A 51 1.85 8.11 -16.76
N ASP A 52 2.54 8.95 -15.98
CA ASP A 52 3.97 8.83 -15.70
C ASP A 52 4.25 7.96 -14.47
N ILE A 53 3.32 8.00 -13.51
CA ILE A 53 3.43 7.32 -12.22
C ILE A 53 2.21 6.43 -12.04
N LEU A 54 2.43 5.16 -11.73
CA LEU A 54 1.42 4.23 -11.30
C LEU A 54 1.62 3.89 -9.81
N LEU A 55 0.64 4.23 -8.97
CA LEU A 55 0.57 3.81 -7.58
C LEU A 55 -0.32 2.55 -7.47
N VAL A 56 0.31 1.40 -7.23
CA VAL A 56 -0.40 0.12 -7.09
C VAL A 56 -1.02 0.05 -5.70
N GLN A 57 -2.35 -0.03 -5.63
CA GLN A 57 -3.08 -0.14 -4.37
C GLN A 57 -2.92 -1.52 -3.75
N VAL A 58 -3.22 -1.59 -2.46
CA VAL A 58 -3.29 -2.83 -1.68
C VAL A 58 -4.68 -3.46 -1.70
N ASP A 59 -5.49 -3.21 -2.72
CA ASP A 59 -6.85 -3.77 -2.82
C ASP A 59 -6.81 -5.30 -2.69
N GLY A 60 -7.68 -5.86 -1.84
CA GLY A 60 -7.68 -7.29 -1.49
C GLY A 60 -6.60 -7.70 -0.46
N PHE A 61 -5.71 -6.78 -0.12
CA PHE A 61 -4.69 -6.89 0.93
C PHE A 61 -4.80 -5.69 1.89
N ASP A 62 -6.03 -5.28 2.24
CA ASP A 62 -6.28 -4.19 3.17
C ASP A 62 -6.81 -4.67 4.52
N GLY A 63 -6.12 -4.24 5.59
CA GLY A 63 -6.33 -4.76 6.93
C GLY A 63 -5.50 -6.01 7.19
N LEU A 64 -5.13 -6.20 8.46
CA LEU A 64 -4.45 -7.39 8.93
C LEU A 64 -5.35 -8.63 8.72
N PRO A 65 -4.80 -9.74 8.17
CA PRO A 65 -5.55 -10.98 7.96
C PRO A 65 -5.65 -11.77 9.27
N ILE A 66 -6.47 -11.25 10.19
CA ILE A 66 -6.76 -11.87 11.48
C ILE A 66 -8.07 -12.66 11.37
N ASN A 67 -8.01 -13.94 11.78
CA ASN A 67 -9.17 -14.82 11.85
C ASN A 67 -9.57 -15.06 13.31
N ASN A 68 -10.82 -15.47 13.55
CA ASN A 68 -11.33 -15.86 14.89
C ASN A 68 -11.18 -14.76 15.95
N VAL A 69 -11.59 -13.56 15.61
CA VAL A 69 -11.44 -12.35 16.43
C VAL A 69 -12.60 -12.21 17.40
N SER A 70 -12.30 -11.77 18.62
CA SER A 70 -13.33 -11.43 19.63
C SER A 70 -14.05 -10.12 19.32
N GLY A 71 -13.44 -9.26 18.50
CA GLY A 71 -13.92 -7.90 18.23
C GLY A 71 -13.32 -6.86 19.18
N SER A 72 -12.18 -7.14 19.83
CA SER A 72 -11.55 -6.27 20.83
C SER A 72 -10.13 -5.85 20.45
N ILE A 73 -9.60 -4.79 21.08
CA ILE A 73 -8.24 -4.31 20.80
C ILE A 73 -7.17 -5.38 21.10
N ASN A 74 -7.45 -6.29 22.03
CA ASN A 74 -6.55 -7.37 22.39
C ASN A 74 -6.31 -8.38 21.27
N ASP A 75 -7.23 -8.50 20.30
CA ASP A 75 -7.05 -9.37 19.13
C ASP A 75 -5.82 -8.96 18.30
N PHE A 76 -5.46 -7.67 18.33
CA PHE A 76 -4.26 -7.15 17.66
C PHE A 76 -2.97 -7.46 18.44
N CYS A 77 -3.04 -7.47 19.78
CA CYS A 77 -1.87 -7.71 20.64
C CYS A 77 -1.36 -9.16 20.56
N THR A 78 -2.25 -10.11 20.24
CA THR A 78 -1.89 -11.52 20.08
C THR A 78 -1.59 -11.91 18.64
N TYR A 79 -1.72 -10.97 17.71
CA TYR A 79 -1.51 -11.27 16.30
C TYR A 79 -0.01 -11.43 16.00
N PRO A 80 0.40 -12.53 15.34
CA PRO A 80 1.80 -12.74 15.02
C PRO A 80 2.33 -11.68 14.05
N GLU A 81 3.63 -11.45 14.11
CA GLU A 81 4.32 -10.56 13.18
C GLU A 81 4.12 -11.02 11.72
N ILE A 82 3.75 -10.07 10.84
CA ILE A 82 3.67 -10.31 9.40
C ILE A 82 5.08 -10.23 8.83
N THR A 83 5.62 -11.38 8.42
CA THR A 83 6.93 -11.44 7.76
C THR A 83 6.80 -11.30 6.24
N LYS A 84 7.92 -11.07 5.55
CA LYS A 84 7.98 -10.99 4.07
C LYS A 84 7.44 -12.22 3.33
N ASN A 85 7.38 -13.38 4.00
CA ASN A 85 6.88 -14.63 3.43
C ASN A 85 5.38 -14.83 3.66
N HIS A 86 4.73 -13.94 4.41
CA HIS A 86 3.30 -14.04 4.67
C HIS A 86 2.51 -13.82 3.35
N PRO A 87 1.45 -14.61 3.05
CA PRO A 87 0.67 -14.48 1.82
C PRO A 87 0.16 -13.05 1.56
N PHE A 88 -0.18 -12.34 2.63
CA PHE A 88 -0.56 -10.91 2.60
C PHE A 88 0.50 -10.02 1.91
N ILE A 89 1.78 -10.22 2.22
CA ILE A 89 2.87 -9.45 1.62
C ILE A 89 3.21 -10.02 0.24
N GLN A 90 3.28 -11.35 0.11
CA GLN A 90 3.66 -11.98 -1.15
C GLN A 90 2.70 -11.65 -2.29
N GLY A 91 1.39 -11.59 -2.03
CA GLY A 91 0.40 -11.24 -3.05
C GLY A 91 0.52 -9.79 -3.54
N GLN A 92 0.87 -8.86 -2.66
CA GLN A 92 1.15 -7.46 -3.03
C GLN A 92 2.44 -7.36 -3.87
N VAL A 93 3.50 -8.05 -3.44
CA VAL A 93 4.79 -8.07 -4.15
C VAL A 93 4.66 -8.75 -5.52
N ASP A 94 3.91 -9.85 -5.62
CA ASP A 94 3.60 -10.52 -6.87
C ASP A 94 2.93 -9.57 -7.87
N ARG A 95 1.87 -8.88 -7.43
CA ARG A 95 1.15 -7.90 -8.26
C ARG A 95 2.10 -6.85 -8.83
N VAL A 96 2.90 -6.21 -7.95
CA VAL A 96 3.82 -5.14 -8.35
C VAL A 96 4.87 -5.67 -9.33
N LYS A 97 5.44 -6.87 -9.11
CA LYS A 97 6.44 -7.48 -10.01
C LYS A 97 5.87 -7.74 -11.40
N ARG A 98 4.65 -8.28 -11.48
CA ARG A 98 3.98 -8.61 -12.74
C ARG A 98 3.54 -7.35 -13.50
N ILE A 99 3.12 -6.29 -12.81
CA ILE A 99 2.88 -4.99 -13.44
C ILE A 99 4.20 -4.39 -13.97
N PHE A 100 5.28 -4.48 -13.20
CA PHE A 100 6.61 -3.99 -13.60
C PHE A 100 7.21 -4.75 -14.79
N SER A 101 6.85 -6.01 -15.00
CA SER A 101 7.26 -6.72 -16.22
C SER A 101 6.61 -6.16 -17.48
N GLU A 102 5.40 -5.60 -17.37
CA GLU A 102 4.60 -5.12 -18.50
C GLU A 102 4.78 -3.62 -18.81
N LEU A 103 5.06 -2.78 -17.81
CA LEU A 103 5.16 -1.33 -17.95
C LEU A 103 6.62 -0.87 -17.78
N LYS A 104 7.37 -0.83 -18.88
CA LYS A 104 8.81 -0.47 -18.87
C LYS A 104 9.09 1.02 -18.88
N ASP A 105 8.11 1.82 -19.25
CA ASP A 105 8.23 3.27 -19.38
C ASP A 105 7.50 4.02 -18.27
N THR A 106 6.83 3.36 -17.32
CA THR A 106 6.03 3.99 -16.27
C THR A 106 6.72 3.80 -14.91
N ALA A 107 6.79 4.85 -14.09
CA ALA A 107 7.33 4.73 -12.74
C ALA A 107 6.29 4.05 -11.82
N ILE A 108 6.64 2.91 -11.24
CA ILE A 108 5.71 2.10 -10.42
C ILE A 108 6.08 2.23 -8.95
N TYR A 109 5.09 2.52 -8.11
CA TYR A 109 5.21 2.57 -6.66
C TYR A 109 4.18 1.65 -6.02
N GLY A 110 4.60 0.80 -5.09
CA GLY A 110 3.68 0.07 -4.22
C GLY A 110 3.23 0.97 -3.08
N LEU A 111 1.94 0.89 -2.71
CA LEU A 111 1.44 1.49 -1.49
C LEU A 111 1.61 0.49 -0.33
N LEU A 112 2.03 0.98 0.84
CA LEU A 112 1.90 0.24 2.10
C LEU A 112 1.10 1.12 3.07
N TYR A 113 0.05 0.56 3.67
CA TYR A 113 -0.68 1.30 4.69
C TYR A 113 0.12 1.44 5.97
N THR A 114 -0.10 2.57 6.65
CA THR A 114 0.37 2.74 8.02
C THR A 114 -0.24 1.66 8.91
N PRO A 115 0.40 1.35 10.05
CA PRO A 115 -0.13 0.34 10.96
C PRO A 115 -1.53 0.70 11.47
N TYR A 116 -1.74 1.99 11.77
CA TYR A 116 -3.04 2.52 12.14
C TYR A 116 -4.12 2.24 11.10
N ASN A 117 -3.83 2.51 9.82
CA ASN A 117 -4.79 2.28 8.75
C ASN A 117 -5.11 0.79 8.60
N ASN A 118 -4.12 -0.09 8.78
CA ASN A 118 -4.36 -1.52 8.79
C ASN A 118 -5.27 -1.95 9.95
N ILE A 119 -5.02 -1.50 11.18
CA ILE A 119 -5.87 -1.78 12.35
C ILE A 119 -7.30 -1.27 12.12
N LYS A 120 -7.44 -0.03 11.66
CA LYS A 120 -8.74 0.60 11.37
C LYS A 120 -9.52 -0.17 10.30
N LYS A 121 -8.83 -0.62 9.25
CA LYS A 121 -9.41 -1.44 8.17
C LYS A 121 -9.82 -2.83 8.67
N THR A 122 -8.99 -3.49 9.49
CA THR A 122 -9.36 -4.77 10.13
C THR A 122 -10.61 -4.64 11.00
N ALA A 123 -10.71 -3.59 11.82
CA ALA A 123 -11.92 -3.38 12.61
C ALA A 123 -13.17 -3.17 11.76
N LYS A 124 -13.03 -2.46 10.63
CA LYS A 124 -14.13 -2.27 9.68
C LYS A 124 -14.56 -3.59 9.03
N TYR A 125 -13.62 -4.38 8.54
CA TYR A 125 -13.91 -5.57 7.73
C TYR A 125 -14.10 -6.85 8.54
N SER A 126 -13.20 -7.11 9.48
CA SER A 126 -13.17 -8.37 10.24
C SER A 126 -14.01 -8.31 11.51
N PHE A 127 -14.20 -7.13 12.10
CA PHE A 127 -14.91 -6.99 13.37
C PHE A 127 -16.33 -6.44 13.16
N GLU A 128 -16.79 -6.29 11.91
CA GLU A 128 -18.10 -5.73 11.56
C GLU A 128 -18.36 -4.36 12.21
N SER A 129 -17.31 -3.56 12.44
CA SER A 129 -17.39 -2.28 13.18
C SER A 129 -17.85 -2.41 14.64
N LYS A 130 -17.77 -3.62 15.25
CA LYS A 130 -18.05 -3.84 16.69
C LYS A 130 -17.12 -3.06 17.61
N ILE A 131 -15.95 -2.67 17.09
CA ILE A 131 -15.02 -1.76 17.76
C ILE A 131 -14.91 -0.46 16.97
N ASN A 132 -15.02 0.66 17.67
CA ASN A 132 -14.65 1.96 17.12
C ASN A 132 -13.18 2.22 17.45
N ILE A 133 -12.30 1.91 16.51
CA ILE A 133 -10.84 2.06 16.69
C ILE A 133 -10.49 3.50 17.03
N ASP A 134 -11.12 4.50 16.42
CA ASP A 134 -10.82 5.90 16.72
C ASP A 134 -11.06 6.17 18.23
N ASN A 135 -12.19 5.72 18.78
CA ASN A 135 -12.50 5.88 20.21
C ASN A 135 -11.57 5.10 21.14
N GLU A 136 -11.17 3.88 20.78
CA GLU A 136 -10.26 3.09 21.60
C GLU A 136 -8.83 3.65 21.55
N PHE A 137 -8.41 4.18 20.41
CA PHE A 137 -7.12 4.86 20.24
C PHE A 137 -7.02 6.13 21.10
N TYR A 138 -8.12 6.89 21.23
CA TYR A 138 -8.15 8.07 22.10
C TYR A 138 -8.17 7.74 23.61
N LYS A 139 -8.56 6.52 24.00
CA LYS A 139 -8.58 6.08 25.40
C LYS A 139 -7.24 5.52 25.86
N GLU A 140 -6.44 4.95 24.96
CA GLU A 140 -5.17 4.31 25.28
C GLU A 140 -3.97 5.01 24.63
N ASN A 141 -3.33 5.94 25.36
CA ASN A 141 -2.10 6.61 24.92
C ASN A 141 -0.99 5.64 24.47
N LYS A 142 -0.94 4.42 25.02
CA LYS A 142 0.06 3.40 24.67
C LYS A 142 -0.08 2.83 23.25
N VAL A 143 -1.28 2.83 22.67
CA VAL A 143 -1.48 2.27 21.31
C VAL A 143 -0.88 3.20 20.25
N ILE A 144 -0.91 4.51 20.49
CA ILE A 144 -0.20 5.51 19.68
C ILE A 144 1.30 5.24 19.72
N ASP A 145 1.87 5.11 20.93
CA ASP A 145 3.30 4.86 21.12
C ASP A 145 3.74 3.55 20.43
N ASN A 146 2.98 2.47 20.60
CA ASN A 146 3.25 1.18 19.95
C ASN A 146 3.13 1.25 18.41
N THR A 147 2.16 2.03 17.91
CA THR A 147 1.96 2.23 16.46
C THR A 147 3.12 3.02 15.85
N MET A 148 3.58 4.06 16.55
CA MET A 148 4.75 4.84 16.14
C MET A 148 6.01 3.99 16.18
N GLU A 149 6.21 3.19 17.23
CA GLU A 149 7.36 2.27 17.34
C GLU A 149 7.35 1.22 16.21
N PHE A 150 6.19 0.63 15.89
CA PHE A 150 6.09 -0.33 14.79
C PHE A 150 6.28 0.34 13.42
N ALA A 151 5.72 1.53 13.20
CA ALA A 151 5.98 2.31 11.98
C ALA A 151 7.48 2.64 11.83
N GLN A 152 8.14 3.00 12.94
CA GLN A 152 9.59 3.23 12.99
C GLN A 152 10.35 1.96 12.60
N LYS A 153 10.03 0.80 13.20
CA LYS A 153 10.65 -0.49 12.86
C LYS A 153 10.47 -0.87 11.39
N CYS A 154 9.27 -0.69 10.84
CA CYS A 154 9.03 -0.92 9.41
C CYS A 154 9.88 0.02 8.55
N ASN A 155 10.00 1.28 8.93
CA ASN A 155 10.81 2.26 8.21
C ASN A 155 12.31 1.93 8.31
N ASP A 156 12.80 1.50 9.47
CA ASP A 156 14.18 1.09 9.66
C ASP A 156 14.51 -0.15 8.82
N ILE A 157 13.62 -1.16 8.78
CA ILE A 157 13.76 -2.34 7.90
C ILE A 157 13.84 -1.94 6.42
N LEU A 158 13.08 -0.93 6.00
CA LEU A 158 13.09 -0.44 4.62
C LEU A 158 14.33 0.41 4.28
N LEU A 159 15.05 0.92 5.30
CA LEU A 159 16.24 1.75 5.14
C LEU A 159 17.56 0.97 5.37
N GLU A 160 17.47 -0.30 5.80
CA GLU A 160 18.62 -1.19 5.98
C GLU A 160 19.07 -1.92 4.68
N GLU A 161 18.52 -1.56 3.51
CA GLU A 161 18.99 -1.96 2.16
C GLU A 161 19.52 -0.77 1.34
#